data_AF-A0A942AC89-F1
#
_entry.id   AF-A0A942AC89-F1
#
_cell.length_a   1.000
_cell.length_b   1.000
_cell.length_c   1.000
_cell.angle_alpha   90.00
_cell.angle_beta   90.00
_cell.angle_gamma   90.00
#
_symmetry.space_group_name_H-M   'P 1'
#
loop_
_entity.id
_entity.type
_entity.pdbx_description
1 polymer ?
#
loop_
_entity_poly.entity_id
_entity_poly.type
_entity_poly.pdbx_seq_one_letter_code
_entity_poly.pdbx_strand_id
1 'polypeptide(L)'
;MKKTIGILLGCLCILLLESGVKRIEKKPALTITPSRLQLFVDQHTDPYTIKIVYTLNIPHGFIPSCARMVYQPYFLSAGHRYDLTPLVVSGKNNLRQEKRLTALTDKQPDYPEALRLISEGEGMQVRLSETVPFELWMAQAKLRADVTLEACDREKHIEVLTLADGVIWLPMGPGPVRVKYAKERVMVQKVSEFEFFFPSGQYIFNREYDGNASSMKRMMKLVDSFRSDSTMRLEKLVIAGSSSPIGTATFNASLAEQRAEQMKQRLVERKQMEAQEIELEYIGENWAGLRQLVEQSKLPDKAAVLRILDTTKDAAQRKASLKQLPQYEYLRINLYPDLQEVRCIFYYTQKEEITKVIPE
;
A
#
# COMPACT_ATOMS: atom_id res chain seq x y z
N MET A 1 -78.61 -49.66 1.60
CA MET A 1 -78.54 -48.21 1.25
C MET A 1 -77.54 -47.59 2.21
N LYS A 2 -76.50 -46.83 1.89
CA LYS A 2 -75.93 -46.19 0.69
C LYS A 2 -74.46 -45.90 1.11
N LYS A 3 -73.47 -46.38 0.35
CA LYS A 3 -72.53 -45.61 -0.50
C LYS A 3 -71.26 -45.08 0.18
N THR A 4 -70.18 -45.76 -0.18
CA THR A 4 -68.81 -45.32 -0.46
C THR A 4 -68.73 -43.94 -1.14
N ILE A 5 -67.78 -43.09 -0.69
CA ILE A 5 -67.01 -42.01 -1.36
C ILE A 5 -65.98 -41.59 -0.28
N GLY A 6 -64.67 -41.50 -0.44
CA GLY A 6 -63.75 -41.69 -1.56
C GLY A 6 -62.37 -41.31 -1.02
N ILE A 7 -61.64 -42.28 -0.46
CA ILE A 7 -60.22 -42.17 -0.14
C ILE A 7 -59.49 -42.31 -1.47
N LEU A 8 -59.18 -41.20 -2.16
CA LEU A 8 -58.43 -41.27 -3.42
C LEU A 8 -57.58 -40.04 -3.78
N LEU A 9 -57.44 -39.03 -2.91
CA LEU A 9 -56.54 -37.90 -3.18
C LEU A 9 -55.11 -38.04 -2.61
N GLY A 10 -54.85 -39.00 -1.72
CA GLY A 10 -53.53 -39.19 -1.08
C GLY A 10 -52.53 -40.07 -1.85
N CYS A 11 -53.02 -41.00 -2.68
CA CYS A 11 -52.15 -41.95 -3.40
C CYS A 11 -51.67 -41.47 -4.77
N LEU A 12 -52.33 -40.47 -5.38
CA LEU A 12 -51.97 -40.04 -6.74
C LEU A 12 -50.64 -39.26 -6.77
N CYS A 13 -50.35 -38.44 -5.75
CA CYS A 13 -49.08 -37.70 -5.67
C CYS A 13 -47.87 -38.58 -5.33
N ILE A 14 -48.06 -39.65 -4.55
CA ILE A 14 -46.98 -40.60 -4.19
C ILE A 14 -46.58 -41.43 -5.41
N LEU A 15 -47.56 -41.91 -6.19
CA LEU A 15 -47.31 -42.63 -7.43
C LEU A 15 -46.72 -41.73 -8.54
N LEU A 16 -47.05 -40.43 -8.57
CA LEU A 16 -46.45 -39.46 -9.49
C LEU A 16 -44.98 -39.13 -9.16
N LEU A 17 -44.59 -39.19 -7.90
CA LEU A 17 -43.19 -39.02 -7.47
C LEU A 17 -42.36 -40.29 -7.67
N GLU A 18 -42.88 -41.48 -7.36
CA GLU A 18 -42.17 -42.73 -7.69
C GLU A 18 -42.02 -42.91 -9.21
N SER A 19 -43.05 -42.58 -9.99
CA SER A 19 -42.96 -42.61 -11.46
C SER A 19 -42.11 -41.48 -12.04
N GLY A 20 -42.07 -40.31 -11.40
CA GLY A 20 -41.21 -39.18 -11.77
C GLY A 20 -39.73 -39.41 -11.45
N VAL A 21 -39.43 -40.02 -10.31
CA VAL A 21 -38.07 -40.36 -9.84
C VAL A 21 -37.54 -41.60 -10.55
N LYS A 22 -38.35 -42.66 -10.76
CA LYS A 22 -37.99 -43.79 -11.65
C LYS A 22 -37.79 -43.33 -13.10
N ARG A 23 -38.41 -42.22 -13.53
CA ARG A 23 -38.14 -41.59 -14.84
C ARG A 23 -36.79 -40.88 -14.92
N ILE A 24 -36.19 -40.48 -13.80
CA ILE A 24 -34.90 -39.75 -13.79
C ILE A 24 -33.72 -40.72 -14.01
N GLU A 25 -33.82 -41.98 -13.58
CA GLU A 25 -32.79 -43.01 -13.85
C GLU A 25 -32.58 -43.31 -15.34
N LYS A 26 -33.50 -42.88 -16.23
CA LYS A 26 -33.38 -42.97 -17.69
C LYS A 26 -33.09 -41.63 -18.39
N LYS A 27 -32.86 -40.54 -17.65
CA LYS A 27 -32.56 -39.23 -18.24
C LYS A 27 -31.07 -39.07 -18.54
N PRO A 28 -30.70 -38.23 -19.53
CA PRO A 28 -29.29 -37.91 -19.78
C PRO A 28 -28.66 -37.28 -18.53
N ALA A 29 -27.40 -37.59 -18.26
CA ALA A 29 -26.64 -36.98 -17.17
C ALA A 29 -26.37 -35.49 -17.44
N LEU A 30 -26.10 -34.70 -16.40
CA LEU A 30 -25.59 -33.36 -16.58
C LEU A 30 -24.19 -33.44 -17.19
N THR A 31 -23.89 -32.54 -18.11
CA THR A 31 -22.57 -32.46 -18.73
C THR A 31 -22.07 -31.03 -18.71
N ILE A 32 -20.75 -30.88 -18.76
CA ILE A 32 -20.11 -29.58 -18.90
C ILE A 32 -19.34 -29.50 -20.21
N THR A 33 -19.14 -28.29 -20.72
CA THR A 33 -18.32 -28.02 -21.90
C THR A 33 -17.28 -26.95 -21.57
N PRO A 34 -15.97 -27.26 -21.69
CA PRO A 34 -15.38 -28.57 -22.00
C PRO A 34 -15.68 -29.61 -20.92
N SER A 35 -15.60 -30.91 -21.27
CA SER A 35 -15.87 -32.02 -20.33
C SER A 35 -14.92 -32.07 -19.14
N ARG A 36 -13.75 -31.43 -19.26
CA ARG A 36 -12.78 -31.23 -18.19
C ARG A 36 -12.07 -29.90 -18.40
N LEU A 37 -11.98 -29.08 -17.36
CA LEU A 37 -11.34 -27.77 -17.39
C LEU A 37 -9.85 -27.88 -17.11
N GLN A 38 -9.08 -27.06 -17.82
CA GLN A 38 -7.70 -26.72 -17.48
C GLN A 38 -7.70 -25.31 -16.90
N LEU A 39 -7.37 -25.20 -15.63
CA LEU A 39 -7.36 -23.93 -14.91
C LEU A 39 -5.92 -23.42 -14.83
N PHE A 40 -5.72 -22.13 -15.05
CA PHE A 40 -4.42 -21.48 -14.99
C PHE A 40 -4.46 -20.33 -13.99
N VAL A 41 -3.37 -20.15 -13.24
CA VAL A 41 -3.17 -18.97 -12.40
C VAL A 41 -2.77 -17.79 -13.27
N ASP A 42 -3.54 -16.72 -13.22
CA ASP A 42 -3.16 -15.41 -13.74
C ASP A 42 -2.20 -14.74 -12.75
N GLN A 43 -0.96 -14.56 -13.19
CA GLN A 43 0.14 -13.97 -12.40
C GLN A 43 0.32 -12.48 -12.66
N HIS A 44 -0.57 -11.86 -13.45
CA HIS A 44 -0.56 -10.42 -13.73
C HIS A 44 -1.46 -9.61 -12.79
N THR A 45 -2.19 -10.27 -11.89
CA THR A 45 -3.09 -9.67 -10.91
C THR A 45 -2.48 -9.65 -9.49
N ASP A 46 -2.93 -8.73 -8.63
CA ASP A 46 -2.55 -8.70 -7.21
C ASP A 46 -3.83 -8.64 -6.34
N PRO A 47 -4.20 -9.71 -5.62
CA PRO A 47 -3.54 -11.03 -5.58
C PRO A 47 -3.69 -11.79 -6.91
N TYR A 48 -2.87 -12.84 -7.13
CA TYR A 48 -3.03 -13.75 -8.26
C TYR A 48 -4.44 -14.33 -8.30
N THR A 49 -4.97 -14.60 -9.49
CA THR A 49 -6.37 -15.03 -9.67
C THR A 49 -6.51 -16.25 -10.57
N ILE A 50 -7.59 -17.01 -10.41
CA ILE A 50 -7.98 -18.08 -11.33
C ILE A 50 -9.28 -17.68 -12.02
N LYS A 51 -9.29 -17.71 -13.35
CA LYS A 51 -10.49 -17.51 -14.16
C LYS A 51 -11.13 -18.84 -14.53
N ILE A 52 -12.38 -19.03 -14.16
CA ILE A 52 -13.13 -20.29 -14.29
C ILE A 52 -14.30 -20.04 -15.25
N VAL A 53 -14.27 -20.66 -16.42
CA VAL A 53 -15.30 -20.47 -17.45
C VAL A 53 -15.69 -21.80 -18.07
N TYR A 54 -16.98 -22.14 -18.02
CA TYR A 54 -17.52 -23.36 -18.62
C TYR A 54 -19.01 -23.24 -18.89
N THR A 55 -19.54 -24.13 -19.71
CA THR A 55 -20.97 -24.23 -19.97
C THR A 55 -21.54 -25.47 -19.31
N LEU A 56 -22.57 -25.30 -18.47
CA LEU A 56 -23.36 -26.41 -17.92
C LEU A 56 -24.51 -26.74 -18.88
N ASN A 57 -24.56 -27.99 -19.32
CA ASN A 57 -25.62 -28.50 -20.19
C ASN A 57 -26.64 -29.28 -19.34
N ILE A 58 -27.83 -28.72 -19.23
CA ILE A 58 -28.97 -29.29 -18.51
C ILE A 58 -29.91 -29.96 -19.52
N PRO A 59 -30.09 -31.29 -19.47
CA PRO A 59 -30.93 -32.00 -20.43
C PRO A 59 -32.41 -31.60 -20.36
N HIS A 60 -33.13 -31.77 -21.48
CA HIS A 60 -34.57 -31.56 -21.54
C HIS A 60 -35.28 -32.37 -20.45
N GLY A 61 -36.16 -31.70 -19.71
CA GLY A 61 -36.95 -32.30 -18.64
C GLY A 61 -36.14 -32.76 -17.43
N PHE A 62 -34.85 -32.41 -17.29
CA PHE A 62 -34.04 -32.76 -16.12
C PHE A 62 -34.66 -32.23 -14.81
N ILE A 63 -35.16 -30.99 -14.84
CA ILE A 63 -35.76 -30.29 -13.70
C ILE A 63 -37.29 -30.36 -13.80
N PRO A 64 -37.99 -31.11 -12.93
CA PRO A 64 -39.45 -31.11 -12.87
C PRO A 64 -40.02 -29.73 -12.50
N SER A 65 -41.25 -29.45 -12.92
CA SER A 65 -41.91 -28.16 -12.64
C SER A 65 -42.06 -27.85 -11.13
N CYS A 66 -42.13 -28.87 -10.28
CA CYS A 66 -42.26 -28.77 -8.82
C CYS A 66 -40.92 -28.77 -8.04
N ALA A 67 -39.78 -28.88 -8.73
CA ALA A 67 -38.46 -28.92 -8.09
C ALA A 67 -37.60 -27.70 -8.46
N ARG A 68 -36.55 -27.46 -7.67
CA ARG A 68 -35.40 -26.64 -8.05
C ARG A 68 -34.13 -27.48 -8.05
N MET A 69 -33.22 -27.17 -8.97
CA MET A 69 -31.87 -27.72 -8.99
C MET A 69 -30.91 -26.70 -8.39
N VAL A 70 -30.13 -27.12 -7.41
CA VAL A 70 -29.02 -26.36 -6.85
C VAL A 70 -27.72 -27.00 -7.34
N TYR A 71 -26.93 -26.20 -8.03
CA TYR A 71 -25.63 -26.58 -8.54
C TYR A 71 -24.58 -25.74 -7.80
N GLN A 72 -23.79 -26.38 -6.94
CA GLN A 72 -22.83 -25.73 -6.05
C GLN A 72 -21.40 -26.12 -6.46
N PRO A 73 -20.68 -25.29 -7.24
CA PRO A 73 -19.28 -25.53 -7.53
C PRO A 73 -18.39 -25.15 -6.33
N TYR A 74 -17.29 -25.87 -6.14
CA TYR A 74 -16.30 -25.60 -5.09
C TYR A 74 -14.94 -26.25 -5.38
N PHE A 75 -13.87 -25.65 -4.85
CA PHE A 75 -12.56 -26.30 -4.74
C PHE A 75 -12.48 -27.12 -3.46
N LEU A 76 -11.86 -28.30 -3.56
CA LEU A 76 -11.65 -29.19 -2.41
C LEU A 76 -10.22 -29.75 -2.41
N SER A 77 -9.53 -29.61 -1.27
CA SER A 77 -8.27 -30.29 -0.95
C SER A 77 -8.26 -30.71 0.53
N ALA A 78 -7.15 -31.30 1.01
CA ALA A 78 -7.04 -31.71 2.40
C ALA A 78 -7.18 -30.50 3.35
N GLY A 79 -8.28 -30.47 4.12
CA GLY A 79 -8.57 -29.43 5.11
C GLY A 79 -9.02 -28.07 4.54
N HIS A 80 -9.16 -27.92 3.22
CA HIS A 80 -9.55 -26.67 2.58
C HIS A 80 -10.74 -26.86 1.64
N ARG A 81 -11.68 -25.91 1.71
CA ARG A 81 -12.84 -25.82 0.82
C ARG A 81 -13.06 -24.34 0.46
N TYR A 82 -13.30 -24.07 -0.82
CA TYR A 82 -13.68 -22.74 -1.31
C TYR A 82 -14.91 -22.88 -2.20
N ASP A 83 -16.04 -22.34 -1.75
CA ASP A 83 -17.30 -22.40 -2.49
C ASP A 83 -17.37 -21.27 -3.53
N LEU A 84 -17.76 -21.63 -4.76
CA LEU A 84 -18.04 -20.69 -5.83
C LEU A 84 -19.53 -20.28 -5.81
N THR A 85 -19.90 -19.33 -6.66
CA THR A 85 -21.28 -18.86 -6.77
C THR A 85 -22.23 -20.00 -7.21
N PRO A 86 -23.25 -20.36 -6.41
CA PRO A 86 -24.21 -21.38 -6.79
C PRO A 86 -25.10 -20.96 -7.96
N LEU A 87 -25.56 -21.95 -8.73
CA LEU A 87 -26.61 -21.80 -9.74
C LEU A 87 -27.87 -22.51 -9.25
N VAL A 88 -28.97 -21.76 -9.14
CA VAL A 88 -30.29 -22.28 -8.80
C VAL A 88 -31.22 -22.19 -10.01
N VAL A 89 -31.64 -23.35 -10.52
CA VAL A 89 -32.58 -23.44 -11.65
C VAL A 89 -33.90 -23.99 -11.16
N SER A 90 -34.94 -23.15 -11.16
CA SER A 90 -36.25 -23.48 -10.55
C SER A 90 -37.30 -23.84 -11.60
N GLY A 91 -38.08 -24.88 -11.34
CA GLY A 91 -39.30 -25.17 -12.11
C GLY A 91 -40.42 -24.16 -11.84
N LYS A 92 -41.33 -23.98 -12.81
CA LYS A 92 -42.41 -22.96 -12.73
C LYS A 92 -43.29 -23.05 -11.47
N ASN A 93 -43.65 -24.25 -11.04
CA ASN A 93 -44.50 -24.44 -9.85
C ASN A 93 -43.71 -24.25 -8.56
N ASN A 94 -42.45 -24.72 -8.53
CA ASN A 94 -41.55 -24.51 -7.41
C ASN A 94 -41.32 -23.01 -7.15
N LEU A 95 -41.01 -22.24 -8.21
CA LEU A 95 -40.82 -20.80 -8.10
C LEU A 95 -42.07 -20.07 -7.61
N ARG A 96 -43.27 -20.49 -8.05
CA ARG A 96 -44.54 -19.92 -7.55
C ARG A 96 -44.75 -20.23 -6.07
N GLN A 97 -44.37 -21.42 -5.63
CA GLN A 97 -44.47 -21.82 -4.23
C GLN A 97 -43.48 -21.04 -3.36
N GLU A 98 -42.23 -20.89 -3.79
CA GLU A 98 -41.22 -20.09 -3.07
C GLU A 98 -41.66 -18.65 -2.90
N LYS A 99 -42.12 -17.99 -3.99
CA LYS A 99 -42.60 -16.61 -3.92
C LYS A 99 -43.76 -16.44 -2.93
N ARG A 100 -44.66 -17.44 -2.85
CA ARG A 100 -45.76 -17.45 -1.87
C ARG A 100 -45.23 -17.63 -0.45
N LEU A 101 -44.31 -18.57 -0.23
CA LEU A 101 -43.69 -18.81 1.07
C LEU A 101 -42.95 -17.58 1.57
N THR A 102 -42.12 -16.95 0.74
CA THR A 102 -41.42 -15.70 1.08
C THR A 102 -42.39 -14.59 1.44
N ALA A 103 -43.47 -14.40 0.67
CA ALA A 103 -44.49 -13.39 0.99
C ALA A 103 -45.30 -13.66 2.28
N LEU A 104 -45.38 -14.92 2.71
CA LEU A 104 -46.07 -15.33 3.95
C LEU A 104 -45.17 -15.30 5.19
N THR A 105 -43.87 -15.52 5.03
CA THR A 105 -42.95 -15.78 6.17
C THR A 105 -41.84 -14.74 6.30
N ASP A 106 -41.74 -13.78 5.38
CA ASP A 106 -40.63 -12.79 5.29
C ASP A 106 -39.23 -13.43 5.35
N LYS A 107 -39.12 -14.73 5.05
CA LYS A 107 -37.85 -15.47 5.10
C LYS A 107 -37.00 -15.11 3.89
N GLN A 108 -35.74 -14.74 4.15
CA GLN A 108 -34.73 -14.53 3.11
C GLN A 108 -34.48 -15.83 2.32
N PRO A 109 -34.23 -15.78 1.00
CA PRO A 109 -33.97 -16.97 0.18
C PRO A 109 -32.78 -17.78 0.71
N ASP A 110 -32.88 -19.12 0.63
CA ASP A 110 -31.87 -20.04 1.18
C ASP A 110 -30.49 -19.92 0.51
N TYR A 111 -30.44 -19.35 -0.71
CA TYR A 111 -29.21 -19.05 -1.46
C TYR A 111 -29.29 -17.61 -2.01
N PRO A 112 -28.85 -16.60 -1.26
CA PRO A 112 -29.02 -15.20 -1.65
C PRO A 112 -28.07 -14.78 -2.77
N GLU A 113 -26.86 -15.33 -2.81
CA GLU A 113 -25.83 -15.05 -3.84
C GLU A 113 -25.99 -15.88 -5.13
N ALA A 114 -26.96 -16.80 -5.17
CA ALA A 114 -27.12 -17.69 -6.31
C ALA A 114 -27.52 -16.98 -7.60
N LEU A 115 -26.94 -17.42 -8.71
CA LEU A 115 -27.46 -17.14 -10.05
C LEU A 115 -28.79 -17.88 -10.21
N ARG A 116 -29.87 -17.18 -10.55
CA ARG A 116 -31.23 -17.76 -10.63
C ARG A 116 -31.74 -17.84 -12.05
N LEU A 117 -32.13 -19.05 -12.47
CA LEU A 117 -32.77 -19.30 -13.77
C LEU A 117 -34.09 -20.06 -13.59
N ILE A 118 -34.93 -20.00 -14.62
CA ILE A 118 -36.21 -20.71 -14.67
C ILE A 118 -36.12 -21.82 -15.71
N SER A 119 -36.53 -23.03 -15.34
CA SER A 119 -36.63 -24.14 -16.29
C SER A 119 -37.97 -24.09 -17.04
N GLU A 120 -37.90 -23.97 -18.36
CA GLU A 120 -39.06 -24.03 -19.26
C GLU A 120 -39.43 -25.46 -19.66
N GLY A 121 -38.67 -26.46 -19.19
CA GLY A 121 -38.81 -27.88 -19.56
C GLY A 121 -37.93 -28.31 -20.73
N GLU A 122 -37.46 -27.35 -21.53
CA GLU A 122 -36.47 -27.58 -22.59
C GLU A 122 -35.05 -27.77 -22.05
N GLY A 123 -34.15 -28.29 -22.90
CA GLY A 123 -32.74 -28.39 -22.56
C GLY A 123 -32.10 -26.99 -22.49
N MET A 124 -31.21 -26.78 -21.52
CA MET A 124 -30.59 -25.48 -21.27
C MET A 124 -29.07 -25.58 -21.35
N GLN A 125 -28.43 -24.54 -21.87
CA GLN A 125 -26.99 -24.35 -21.79
C GLN A 125 -26.71 -23.07 -21.01
N VAL A 126 -26.04 -23.20 -19.88
CA VAL A 126 -25.78 -22.08 -18.96
C VAL A 126 -24.28 -21.82 -18.93
N ARG A 127 -23.86 -20.67 -19.43
CA ARG A 127 -22.46 -20.24 -19.36
C ARG A 127 -22.18 -19.66 -17.97
N LEU A 128 -21.25 -20.27 -17.26
CA LEU A 128 -20.78 -19.83 -15.95
C LEU A 128 -19.38 -19.24 -16.10
N SER A 129 -19.12 -18.12 -15.41
CA SER A 129 -17.84 -17.42 -15.44
C SER A 129 -17.61 -16.76 -14.08
N GLU A 130 -16.56 -17.16 -13.40
CA GLU A 130 -16.16 -16.61 -12.10
C GLU A 130 -14.64 -16.42 -12.06
N THR A 131 -14.18 -15.40 -11.33
CA THR A 131 -12.75 -15.18 -11.09
C THR A 131 -12.52 -15.11 -9.59
N VAL A 132 -11.64 -15.96 -9.08
CA VAL A 132 -11.38 -16.12 -7.65
C VAL A 132 -9.91 -15.86 -7.34
N PRO A 133 -9.57 -15.37 -6.13
CA PRO A 133 -8.18 -15.26 -5.71
C PRO A 133 -7.53 -16.65 -5.63
N PHE A 134 -6.28 -16.75 -6.06
CA PHE A 134 -5.49 -17.97 -5.99
C PHE A 134 -4.85 -18.11 -4.61
N GLU A 135 -5.05 -19.27 -4.00
CA GLU A 135 -4.31 -19.70 -2.80
C GLU A 135 -3.46 -20.93 -3.14
N LEU A 136 -2.28 -21.06 -2.51
CA LEU A 136 -1.31 -22.12 -2.84
C LEU A 136 -1.89 -23.53 -2.76
N TRP A 137 -2.84 -23.78 -1.84
CA TRP A 137 -3.49 -25.09 -1.69
C TRP A 137 -4.38 -25.44 -2.90
N MET A 138 -4.84 -24.45 -3.67
CA MET A 138 -5.68 -24.66 -4.86
C MET A 138 -4.92 -25.36 -6.00
N ALA A 139 -3.59 -25.30 -6.01
CA ALA A 139 -2.77 -26.03 -6.98
C ALA A 139 -3.01 -27.55 -6.93
N GLN A 140 -3.32 -28.08 -5.74
CA GLN A 140 -3.63 -29.50 -5.51
C GLN A 140 -5.14 -29.76 -5.30
N ALA A 141 -5.98 -28.73 -5.43
CA ALA A 141 -7.41 -28.85 -5.21
C ALA A 141 -8.14 -29.30 -6.46
N LYS A 142 -9.13 -30.18 -6.29
CA LYS A 142 -10.05 -30.53 -7.38
C LYS A 142 -11.19 -29.54 -7.39
N LEU A 143 -11.55 -29.05 -8.58
CA LEU A 143 -12.79 -28.29 -8.76
C LEU A 143 -13.92 -29.28 -8.99
N ARG A 144 -14.92 -29.26 -8.12
CA ARG A 144 -16.10 -30.14 -8.17
C ARG A 144 -17.38 -29.32 -8.14
N ALA A 145 -18.50 -29.95 -8.45
CA ALA A 145 -19.82 -29.38 -8.22
C ALA A 145 -20.79 -30.42 -7.69
N ASP A 146 -21.46 -30.10 -6.60
CA ASP A 146 -22.56 -30.90 -6.06
C ASP A 146 -23.85 -30.49 -6.76
N VAL A 147 -24.64 -31.49 -7.16
CA VAL A 147 -25.94 -31.29 -7.80
C VAL A 147 -27.03 -31.86 -6.92
N THR A 148 -27.89 -30.98 -6.45
CA THR A 148 -29.01 -31.33 -5.59
C THR A 148 -30.34 -30.95 -6.26
N LEU A 149 -31.31 -31.86 -6.22
CA LEU A 149 -32.70 -31.55 -6.55
C LEU A 149 -33.53 -31.43 -5.27
N GLU A 150 -34.21 -30.30 -5.11
CA GLU A 150 -35.04 -29.98 -3.95
C GLU A 150 -36.50 -29.79 -4.38
N ALA A 151 -37.44 -30.49 -3.72
CA ALA A 151 -38.88 -30.37 -3.96
C ALA A 151 -39.69 -30.66 -2.70
N CYS A 152 -40.60 -29.75 -2.32
CA CYS A 152 -41.64 -29.93 -1.28
C CYS A 152 -41.17 -30.78 -0.07
N ASP A 153 -40.15 -30.29 0.64
CA ASP A 153 -39.56 -30.89 1.85
C ASP A 153 -38.71 -32.15 1.65
N ARG A 154 -38.29 -32.45 0.42
CA ARG A 154 -37.33 -33.51 0.13
C ARG A 154 -36.16 -32.97 -0.69
N GLU A 155 -34.97 -33.31 -0.23
CA GLU A 155 -33.72 -33.08 -0.93
C GLU A 155 -33.18 -34.40 -1.45
N LYS A 156 -32.73 -34.44 -2.70
CA LYS A 156 -32.02 -35.57 -3.27
C LYS A 156 -30.73 -35.11 -3.92
N HIS A 157 -29.62 -35.56 -3.35
CA HIS A 157 -28.31 -35.45 -3.97
C HIS A 157 -28.26 -36.37 -5.21
N ILE A 158 -27.94 -35.79 -6.37
CA ILE A 158 -27.95 -36.51 -7.66
C ILE A 158 -26.57 -37.05 -7.95
N GLU A 159 -25.58 -36.17 -8.12
CA GLU A 159 -24.23 -36.53 -8.52
C GLU A 159 -23.23 -35.44 -8.11
N VAL A 160 -21.96 -35.82 -8.00
CA VAL A 160 -20.84 -34.89 -7.88
C VAL A 160 -20.09 -34.88 -9.20
N LEU A 161 -20.06 -33.74 -9.87
CA LEU A 161 -19.32 -33.56 -11.12
C LEU A 161 -17.90 -33.11 -10.79
N THR A 162 -16.88 -33.74 -11.38
CA THR A 162 -15.50 -33.26 -11.31
C THR A 162 -15.23 -32.37 -12.51
N LEU A 163 -15.05 -31.07 -12.28
CA LEU A 163 -14.86 -30.07 -13.33
C LEU A 163 -13.38 -29.94 -13.72
N ALA A 164 -12.47 -29.99 -12.74
CA ALA A 164 -11.01 -29.95 -12.95
C ALA A 164 -10.27 -30.79 -11.88
N ASP A 165 -9.10 -31.33 -12.22
CA ASP A 165 -8.29 -32.10 -11.26
C ASP A 165 -7.31 -31.25 -10.44
N GLY A 166 -7.15 -29.99 -10.79
CA GLY A 166 -6.09 -29.13 -10.26
C GLY A 166 -6.05 -27.79 -10.98
N VAL A 167 -5.28 -26.87 -10.41
CA VAL A 167 -4.94 -25.59 -11.02
C VAL A 167 -3.48 -25.64 -11.45
N ILE A 168 -3.22 -25.35 -12.72
CA ILE A 168 -1.87 -25.30 -13.28
C ILE A 168 -1.24 -23.98 -12.84
N TRP A 169 -0.23 -24.10 -11.97
CA TRP A 169 0.63 -23.01 -11.56
C TRP A 169 2.02 -23.25 -12.14
N LEU A 170 2.39 -22.48 -13.17
CA LEU A 170 3.72 -22.46 -13.76
C LEU A 170 4.44 -21.20 -13.26
N PRO A 171 5.36 -21.29 -12.30
CA PRO A 171 6.06 -20.10 -11.80
C PRO A 171 6.85 -19.45 -12.94
N MET A 172 6.50 -18.22 -13.30
CA MET A 172 7.26 -17.45 -14.29
C MET A 172 8.49 -16.81 -13.62
N GLY A 173 9.46 -17.63 -13.21
CA GLY A 173 10.70 -17.15 -12.61
C GLY A 173 11.29 -18.10 -11.58
N PRO A 174 12.52 -17.83 -11.09
CA PRO A 174 13.04 -18.56 -9.95
C PRO A 174 12.04 -18.45 -8.81
N GLY A 175 11.59 -19.61 -8.31
CA GLY A 175 10.61 -19.68 -7.22
C GLY A 175 11.10 -18.95 -5.96
N PRO A 176 10.25 -18.82 -4.93
CA PRO A 176 10.63 -18.13 -3.70
C PRO A 176 11.92 -18.73 -3.13
N VAL A 177 12.98 -17.92 -3.07
CA VAL A 177 14.26 -18.29 -2.49
C VAL A 177 14.11 -18.23 -0.98
N ARG A 178 14.52 -19.29 -0.28
CA ARG A 178 14.63 -19.22 1.19
C ARG A 178 15.68 -18.18 1.52
N VAL A 179 15.34 -17.27 2.43
CA VAL A 179 16.25 -16.22 2.86
C VAL A 179 16.56 -16.37 4.34
N LYS A 180 17.83 -16.20 4.70
CA LYS A 180 18.29 -15.98 6.07
C LYS A 180 18.41 -14.49 6.32
N TYR A 181 17.91 -14.06 7.47
CA TYR A 181 18.14 -12.72 7.99
C TYR A 181 19.43 -12.75 8.81
N ALA A 182 20.49 -12.13 8.29
CA ALA A 182 21.75 -11.95 9.00
C ALA A 182 21.84 -10.53 9.55
N LYS A 183 22.21 -10.42 10.82
CA LYS A 183 22.49 -9.13 11.46
C LYS A 183 23.94 -8.75 11.18
N GLU A 184 24.14 -7.68 10.43
CA GLU A 184 25.45 -7.16 10.09
C GLU A 184 25.66 -5.81 10.79
N ARG A 185 26.85 -5.61 11.36
CA ARG A 185 27.22 -4.34 12.01
C ARG A 185 28.02 -3.51 11.02
N VAL A 186 27.43 -2.42 10.52
CA VAL A 186 28.06 -1.53 9.54
C VAL A 186 28.34 -0.16 10.15
N MET A 187 29.40 0.49 9.68
CA MET A 187 29.65 1.89 10.01
C MET A 187 28.92 2.76 8.98
N VAL A 188 27.98 3.56 9.45
CA VAL A 188 27.19 4.47 8.61
C VAL A 188 27.72 5.89 8.78
N GLN A 189 27.97 6.59 7.68
CA GLN A 189 28.32 8.01 7.71
C GLN A 189 27.08 8.85 7.98
N LYS A 190 27.19 9.81 8.90
CA LYS A 190 26.13 10.73 9.28
C LYS A 190 26.63 12.17 9.29
N VAL A 191 25.69 13.07 9.05
CA VAL A 191 25.90 14.51 9.09
C VAL A 191 24.88 15.11 10.04
N SER A 192 25.31 16.04 10.88
CA SER A 192 24.42 16.81 11.76
C SER A 192 24.83 18.27 11.77
N GLU A 193 23.87 19.17 11.59
CA GLU A 193 24.10 20.59 11.43
C GLU A 193 23.41 21.38 12.55
N PHE A 194 24.09 22.41 13.05
CA PHE A 194 23.58 23.30 14.08
C PHE A 194 23.83 24.76 13.68
N GLU A 195 22.76 25.56 13.70
CA GLU A 195 22.78 26.96 13.32
C GLU A 195 22.82 27.86 14.56
N PHE A 196 23.58 28.95 14.45
CA PHE A 196 23.73 29.98 15.47
C PHE A 196 23.63 31.36 14.83
N PHE A 197 22.62 32.13 15.21
CA PHE A 197 22.33 33.43 14.60
C PHE A 197 22.95 34.59 15.37
N PHE A 198 23.18 35.69 14.67
CA PHE A 198 23.80 36.90 15.18
C PHE A 198 22.98 38.14 14.83
N PRO A 199 22.88 39.12 15.75
CA PRO A 199 22.32 40.42 15.41
C PRO A 199 23.07 41.11 14.28
N SER A 200 22.39 42.07 13.63
CA SER A 200 22.97 42.81 12.51
C SER A 200 24.29 43.50 12.87
N GLY A 201 25.34 43.23 12.10
CA GLY A 201 26.65 43.85 12.27
C GLY A 201 27.45 43.36 13.49
N GLN A 202 27.00 42.32 14.19
CA GLN A 202 27.66 41.79 15.39
C GLN A 202 28.29 40.41 15.13
N TYR A 203 29.39 40.14 15.83
CA TYR A 203 30.09 38.84 15.78
C TYR A 203 30.30 38.21 17.17
N ILE A 204 29.93 38.92 18.24
CA ILE A 204 30.00 38.39 19.60
C ILE A 204 28.85 37.41 19.80
N PHE A 205 29.17 36.17 20.15
CA PHE A 205 28.17 35.13 20.37
C PHE A 205 27.28 35.46 21.57
N ASN A 206 25.99 35.63 21.31
CA ASN A 206 24.96 35.78 22.34
C ASN A 206 24.16 34.48 22.45
N ARG A 207 24.23 33.83 23.61
CA ARG A 207 23.52 32.58 23.90
C ARG A 207 22.01 32.74 23.87
N GLU A 208 21.49 33.89 24.32
CA GLU A 208 20.05 34.12 24.45
C GLU A 208 19.43 34.69 23.18
N TYR A 209 20.24 34.96 22.16
CA TYR A 209 19.75 35.44 20.88
C TYR A 209 19.19 34.28 20.06
N ASP A 210 17.97 34.46 19.57
CA ASP A 210 17.34 33.68 18.49
C ASP A 210 17.58 32.17 18.53
N GLY A 211 17.19 31.53 19.64
CA GLY A 211 17.26 30.07 19.77
C GLY A 211 18.66 29.48 19.94
N ASN A 212 19.73 30.29 19.98
CA ASN A 212 21.11 29.84 20.14
C ASN A 212 21.32 28.96 21.37
N ALA A 213 20.64 29.24 22.48
CA ALA A 213 20.70 28.43 23.70
C ALA A 213 20.24 26.97 23.44
N SER A 214 19.18 26.81 22.66
CA SER A 214 18.62 25.50 22.29
C SER A 214 19.52 24.78 21.30
N SER A 215 20.02 25.47 20.28
CA SER A 215 21.00 24.91 19.33
C SER A 215 22.28 24.45 20.04
N MET A 216 22.81 25.28 20.95
CA MET A 216 23.98 24.94 21.76
C MET A 216 23.72 23.70 22.63
N LYS A 217 22.54 23.61 23.26
CA LYS A 217 22.17 22.44 24.07
C LYS A 217 22.12 21.16 23.22
N ARG A 218 21.56 21.19 22.01
CA ARG A 218 21.49 20.02 21.12
C ARG A 218 22.88 19.65 20.59
N MET A 219 23.67 20.63 20.19
CA MET A 219 25.05 20.42 19.73
C MET A 219 25.90 19.77 20.82
N MET A 220 25.83 20.27 22.06
CA MET A 220 26.60 19.71 23.17
C MET A 220 26.21 18.27 23.50
N LYS A 221 24.93 17.91 23.36
CA LYS A 221 24.53 16.50 23.50
C LYS A 221 25.21 15.59 22.47
N LEU A 222 25.33 16.04 21.21
CA LEU A 222 26.03 15.28 20.19
C LEU A 222 27.53 15.16 20.50
N VAL A 223 28.15 16.26 20.94
CA VAL A 223 29.56 16.26 21.39
C VAL A 223 29.78 15.29 22.54
N ASP A 224 28.89 15.27 23.53
CA ASP A 224 28.95 14.32 24.65
C ASP A 224 28.81 12.87 24.17
N SER A 225 27.94 12.60 23.19
CA SER A 225 27.79 11.26 22.61
C SER A 225 29.09 10.72 22.00
N PHE A 226 29.92 11.56 21.37
CA PHE A 226 31.23 11.11 20.85
C PHE A 226 32.20 10.66 21.96
N ARG A 227 31.97 11.07 23.21
CA ARG A 227 32.81 10.70 24.35
C ARG A 227 32.25 9.48 25.09
N SER A 228 30.92 9.37 25.17
CA SER A 228 30.25 8.33 25.94
C SER A 228 29.86 7.10 25.13
N ASP A 229 29.59 7.25 23.83
CA ASP A 229 29.10 6.17 22.97
C ASP A 229 30.21 5.64 22.05
N SER A 230 30.73 4.46 22.40
CA SER A 230 31.77 3.77 21.61
C SER A 230 31.35 3.37 20.19
N THR A 231 30.06 3.48 19.84
CA THR A 231 29.56 3.25 18.48
C THR A 231 29.71 4.45 17.58
N MET A 232 29.95 5.64 18.14
CA MET A 232 30.03 6.90 17.41
C MET A 232 31.48 7.39 17.35
N ARG A 233 31.90 7.88 16.20
CA ARG A 233 33.23 8.46 16.00
C ARG A 233 33.14 9.73 15.18
N LEU A 234 33.52 10.85 15.79
CA LEU A 234 33.71 12.11 15.08
C LEU A 234 34.81 11.95 14.03
N GLU A 235 34.54 12.43 12.81
CA GLU A 235 35.53 12.51 11.74
C GLU A 235 36.01 13.95 11.55
N LYS A 236 35.08 14.90 11.51
CA LYS A 236 35.37 16.32 11.27
C LYS A 236 34.23 17.22 11.76
N LEU A 237 34.57 18.39 12.27
CA LEU A 237 33.65 19.52 12.47
C LEU A 237 34.01 20.65 11.50
N VAL A 238 33.06 21.08 10.68
CA VAL A 238 33.18 22.31 9.88
C VAL A 238 32.39 23.42 10.57
N ILE A 239 33.02 24.58 10.78
CA ILE A 239 32.37 25.79 11.29
C ILE A 239 32.37 26.83 10.17
N ALA A 240 31.20 27.05 9.57
CA ALA A 240 31.02 27.96 8.46
C ALA A 240 30.36 29.26 8.95
N GLY A 241 31.10 30.38 8.87
CA GLY A 241 30.58 31.71 9.19
C GLY A 241 30.03 32.41 7.97
N SER A 242 28.93 33.13 8.13
CA SER A 242 28.31 33.87 7.04
C SER A 242 27.63 35.18 7.47
N SER A 243 27.24 35.97 6.47
CA SER A 243 26.64 37.29 6.61
C SER A 243 25.58 37.53 5.53
N SER A 244 24.59 38.34 5.87
CA SER A 244 23.67 38.92 4.89
C SER A 244 24.37 39.92 3.95
N PRO A 245 23.83 40.20 2.75
CA PRO A 245 24.41 41.16 1.81
C PRO A 245 24.10 42.63 2.17
N ILE A 246 24.16 42.99 3.46
CA ILE A 246 24.02 44.37 3.95
C ILE A 246 25.42 44.96 4.14
N GLY A 247 25.69 46.12 3.53
CA GLY A 247 27.01 46.78 3.63
C GLY A 247 28.01 46.33 2.56
N THR A 248 29.31 46.54 2.84
CA THR A 248 30.39 46.19 1.92
C THR A 248 30.75 44.71 2.02
N ALA A 249 31.18 44.11 0.90
CA ALA A 249 31.55 42.70 0.88
C ALA A 249 32.75 42.40 1.82
N THR A 250 33.70 43.34 1.92
CA THR A 250 34.85 43.24 2.83
C THR A 250 34.45 43.21 4.29
N PHE A 251 33.48 44.05 4.69
CA PHE A 251 32.95 44.06 6.05
C PHE A 251 32.21 42.75 6.36
N ASN A 252 31.39 42.27 5.42
CA ASN A 252 30.64 41.02 5.57
C ASN A 252 31.54 39.78 5.63
N ALA A 253 32.63 39.77 4.87
CA ALA A 253 33.66 38.73 4.95
C ALA A 253 34.35 38.74 6.33
N SER A 254 34.73 39.92 6.83
CA SER A 254 35.35 40.05 8.16
C SER A 254 34.41 39.61 9.29
N LEU A 255 33.11 39.94 9.20
CA LEU A 255 32.12 39.45 10.17
C LEU A 255 31.97 37.93 10.13
N ALA A 256 31.90 37.34 8.94
CA ALA A 256 31.79 35.89 8.77
C ALA A 256 32.99 35.15 9.38
N GLU A 257 34.20 35.64 9.11
CA GLU A 257 35.44 35.13 9.69
C GLU A 257 35.44 35.23 11.23
N GLN A 258 35.18 36.41 11.77
CA GLN A 258 35.18 36.64 13.22
C GLN A 258 34.14 35.77 13.94
N ARG A 259 32.95 35.59 13.36
CA ARG A 259 31.91 34.72 13.94
C ARG A 259 32.36 33.25 14.00
N ALA A 260 32.95 32.74 12.93
CA ALA A 260 33.45 31.37 12.87
C ALA A 260 34.61 31.14 13.85
N GLU A 261 35.58 32.07 13.89
CA GLU A 261 36.71 32.01 14.82
C GLU A 261 36.27 32.10 16.29
N GLN A 262 35.31 32.97 16.62
CA GLN A 262 34.75 33.06 17.97
C GLN A 262 34.08 31.75 18.39
N MET A 263 33.36 31.09 17.49
CA MET A 263 32.76 29.79 17.79
C MET A 263 33.83 28.71 18.00
N LYS A 264 34.85 28.64 17.14
CA LYS A 264 35.98 27.72 17.30
C LYS A 264 36.71 27.94 18.63
N GLN A 265 37.09 29.19 18.92
CA GLN A 265 37.77 29.57 20.15
C GLN A 265 36.96 29.10 21.37
N ARG A 266 35.65 29.36 21.38
CA ARG A 266 34.77 28.93 22.47
C ARG A 266 34.77 27.42 22.68
N LEU A 267 34.72 26.63 21.61
CA LEU A 267 34.71 25.15 21.70
C LEU A 267 36.06 24.61 22.20
N VAL A 268 37.17 25.17 21.71
CA VAL A 268 38.52 24.75 22.06
C VAL A 268 38.87 25.14 23.51
N GLU A 269 38.65 26.40 23.91
CA GLU A 269 38.96 26.88 25.26
C GLU A 269 38.17 26.14 26.35
N ARG A 270 36.94 25.71 26.02
CA ARG A 270 36.10 24.91 26.91
C ARG A 270 36.42 23.42 26.86
N LYS A 271 37.44 23.01 26.11
CA LYS A 271 37.83 21.60 25.89
C LYS A 271 36.65 20.75 25.41
N GLN A 272 35.81 21.32 24.56
CA GLN A 272 34.66 20.64 23.96
C GLN A 272 35.07 19.92 22.68
N MET A 273 36.01 20.49 21.94
CA MET A 273 36.55 19.97 20.68
C MET A 273 38.06 20.23 20.64
N GLU A 274 38.83 19.36 19.98
CA GLU A 274 40.24 19.61 19.72
C GLU A 274 40.41 20.50 18.49
N ALA A 275 41.38 21.42 18.52
CA ALA A 275 41.55 22.42 17.45
C ALA A 275 41.81 21.79 16.07
N GLN A 276 42.42 20.60 16.04
CA GLN A 276 42.71 19.84 14.82
C GLN A 276 41.49 19.13 14.20
N GLU A 277 40.40 18.98 14.96
CA GLU A 277 39.15 18.38 14.48
C GLU A 277 38.24 19.41 13.79
N ILE A 278 38.61 20.69 13.86
CA ILE A 278 37.80 21.82 13.40
C ILE A 278 38.41 22.43 12.13
N GLU A 279 37.61 22.47 11.08
CA GLU A 279 37.87 23.26 9.89
C GLU A 279 36.98 24.50 9.87
N LEU A 280 37.53 25.63 9.42
CA LEU A 280 36.81 26.89 9.31
C LEU A 280 36.50 27.19 7.85
N GLU A 281 35.27 27.61 7.59
CA GLU A 281 34.85 28.12 6.28
C GLU A 281 34.31 29.55 6.41
N TYR A 282 34.75 30.43 5.51
CA TYR A 282 34.37 31.84 5.50
C TYR A 282 33.55 32.15 4.26
N ILE A 283 32.22 32.09 4.39
CA ILE A 283 31.30 32.29 3.26
C ILE A 283 31.21 33.78 2.89
N GLY A 284 31.33 34.68 3.87
CA GLY A 284 31.05 36.10 3.68
C GLY A 284 29.58 36.32 3.36
N GLU A 285 29.24 36.90 2.22
CA GLU A 285 27.84 37.10 1.81
C GLU A 285 27.20 35.79 1.33
N ASN A 286 26.24 35.23 2.10
CA ASN A 286 25.63 33.93 1.80
C ASN A 286 24.55 34.01 0.71
N TRP A 287 25.00 34.15 -0.53
CA TRP A 287 24.13 34.24 -1.70
C TRP A 287 23.33 32.97 -1.98
N ALA A 288 23.94 31.79 -1.75
CA ALA A 288 23.27 30.51 -1.93
C ALA A 288 22.15 30.33 -0.89
N GLY A 289 22.43 30.65 0.38
CA GLY A 289 21.42 30.65 1.45
C GLY A 289 20.30 31.64 1.15
N LEU A 290 20.61 32.86 0.70
CA LEU A 290 19.57 33.83 0.32
C LEU A 290 18.65 33.29 -0.77
N ARG A 291 19.22 32.64 -1.80
CA ARG A 291 18.43 32.02 -2.87
C ARG A 291 17.48 30.96 -2.32
N GLN A 292 17.97 30.07 -1.46
CA GLN A 292 17.17 29.02 -0.82
C GLN A 292 16.06 29.61 0.06
N LEU A 293 16.36 30.62 0.88
CA LEU A 293 15.37 31.30 1.72
C LEU A 293 14.28 31.95 0.87
N VAL A 294 14.64 32.62 -0.23
CA VAL A 294 13.65 33.22 -1.15
C VAL A 294 12.78 32.14 -1.77
N GLU A 295 13.36 31.04 -2.24
CA GLU A 295 12.63 29.91 -2.84
C GLU A 295 11.61 29.30 -1.89
N GLN A 296 11.95 29.18 -0.59
CA GLN A 296 11.08 28.61 0.44
C GLN A 296 10.10 29.64 1.04
N SER A 297 10.33 30.93 0.84
CA SER A 297 9.51 32.00 1.42
C SER A 297 8.13 32.16 0.76
N LYS A 298 7.25 32.85 1.48
CA LYS A 298 5.94 33.34 1.00
C LYS A 298 6.01 34.71 0.32
N LEU A 299 7.22 35.14 -0.09
CA LEU A 299 7.43 36.45 -0.71
C LEU A 299 6.59 36.60 -2.00
N PRO A 300 5.76 37.65 -2.12
CA PRO A 300 5.04 37.96 -3.36
C PRO A 300 6.00 38.27 -4.52
N ASP A 301 5.72 37.70 -5.69
CA ASP A 301 6.54 37.87 -6.90
C ASP A 301 8.04 37.59 -6.67
N LYS A 302 8.34 36.50 -5.95
CA LYS A 302 9.73 36.05 -5.70
C LYS A 302 10.51 35.68 -6.97
N ALA A 303 9.85 35.50 -8.11
CA ALA A 303 10.49 35.19 -9.39
C ALA A 303 11.47 36.30 -9.83
N ALA A 304 11.11 37.57 -9.60
CA ALA A 304 11.99 38.69 -9.90
C ALA A 304 13.28 38.66 -9.07
N VAL A 305 13.18 38.31 -7.79
CA VAL A 305 14.32 38.17 -6.88
C VAL A 305 15.21 37.00 -7.29
N LEU A 306 14.62 35.81 -7.51
CA LEU A 306 15.36 34.61 -7.93
C LEU A 306 16.10 34.84 -9.25
N ARG A 307 15.48 35.51 -10.22
CA ARG A 307 16.13 35.87 -11.49
C ARG A 307 17.38 36.71 -11.27
N ILE A 308 17.35 37.71 -10.37
CA ILE A 308 18.54 38.53 -10.07
C ILE A 308 19.63 37.66 -9.44
N LEU A 309 19.27 36.80 -8.48
CA LEU A 309 20.21 35.91 -7.79
C LEU A 309 20.87 34.92 -8.76
N ASP A 310 20.12 34.39 -9.72
CA ASP A 310 20.60 33.37 -10.66
C ASP A 310 21.40 33.95 -11.84
N THR A 311 21.06 35.16 -12.30
CA THR A 311 21.64 35.73 -13.55
C THR A 311 22.73 36.78 -13.32
N THR A 312 22.72 37.48 -12.18
CA THR A 312 23.68 38.57 -11.90
C THR A 312 24.91 38.00 -11.20
N LYS A 313 26.04 37.90 -11.90
CA LYS A 313 27.28 37.33 -11.37
C LYS A 313 28.02 38.25 -10.40
N ASP A 314 28.11 39.55 -10.73
CA ASP A 314 28.79 40.52 -9.88
C ASP A 314 27.99 40.80 -8.59
N ALA A 315 28.64 40.67 -7.43
CA ALA A 315 27.97 40.79 -6.14
C ALA A 315 27.51 42.23 -5.84
N ALA A 316 28.24 43.25 -6.31
CA ALA A 316 27.86 44.64 -6.11
C ALA A 316 26.65 45.00 -6.97
N GLN A 317 26.64 44.58 -8.23
CA GLN A 317 25.51 44.73 -9.15
C GLN A 317 24.30 43.96 -8.62
N ARG A 318 24.48 42.72 -8.14
CA ARG A 318 23.40 41.92 -7.55
C ARG A 318 22.75 42.65 -6.37
N LYS A 319 23.55 43.20 -5.44
CA LYS A 319 23.04 44.03 -4.33
C LYS A 319 22.28 45.25 -4.83
N ALA A 320 22.84 45.98 -5.80
CA ALA A 320 22.21 47.17 -6.35
C ALA A 320 20.86 46.84 -7.01
N SER A 321 20.79 45.76 -7.81
CA SER A 321 19.56 45.30 -8.45
C SER A 321 18.51 44.85 -7.44
N LEU A 322 18.90 44.12 -6.39
CA LEU A 322 17.97 43.73 -5.32
C LEU A 322 17.39 44.93 -4.58
N LYS A 323 18.19 45.98 -4.34
CA LYS A 323 17.73 47.23 -3.69
C LYS A 323 16.67 48.00 -4.47
N GLN A 324 16.61 47.82 -5.79
CA GLN A 324 15.62 48.48 -6.65
C GLN A 324 14.27 47.74 -6.67
N LEU A 325 14.21 46.53 -6.12
CA LEU A 325 12.98 45.74 -6.11
C LEU A 325 12.05 46.17 -4.97
N PRO A 326 10.72 46.22 -5.18
CA PRO A 326 9.76 46.48 -4.10
C PRO A 326 9.82 45.42 -2.99
N GLN A 327 10.30 44.22 -3.30
CA GLN A 327 10.49 43.12 -2.36
C GLN A 327 11.68 43.33 -1.41
N TYR A 328 12.57 44.30 -1.66
CA TYR A 328 13.83 44.43 -0.93
C TYR A 328 13.65 44.52 0.59
N GLU A 329 12.66 45.30 1.03
CA GLU A 329 12.42 45.50 2.46
C GLU A 329 11.95 44.21 3.15
N TYR A 330 11.17 43.38 2.43
CA TYR A 330 10.80 42.06 2.91
C TYR A 330 12.03 41.17 3.09
N LEU A 331 12.95 41.14 2.10
CA LEU A 331 14.20 40.39 2.20
C LEU A 331 15.01 40.84 3.42
N ARG A 332 15.13 42.16 3.61
CA ARG A 332 15.92 42.77 4.69
C ARG A 332 15.38 42.45 6.08
N ILE A 333 14.07 42.47 6.26
CA ILE A 333 13.43 42.25 7.55
C ILE A 333 13.29 40.76 7.86
N ASN A 334 12.92 39.94 6.86
CA ASN A 334 12.44 38.58 7.12
C ASN A 334 13.45 37.48 6.74
N LEU A 335 14.41 37.74 5.84
CA LEU A 335 15.32 36.69 5.35
C LEU A 335 16.79 36.99 5.66
N TYR A 336 17.21 38.25 5.64
CA TYR A 336 18.60 38.62 5.93
C TYR A 336 19.05 38.31 7.38
N PRO A 337 18.21 38.38 8.42
CA PRO A 337 18.60 37.92 9.75
C PRO A 337 19.12 36.49 9.77
N ASP A 338 18.45 35.57 9.06
CA ASP A 338 18.78 34.14 9.01
C ASP A 338 20.13 33.87 8.28
N LEU A 339 20.62 34.83 7.49
CA LEU A 339 21.92 34.72 6.82
C LEU A 339 23.10 35.18 7.69
N GLN A 340 22.83 35.73 8.86
CA GLN A 340 23.85 36.18 9.79
C GLN A 340 24.13 35.10 10.81
N GLU A 341 24.77 34.03 10.35
CA GLU A 341 24.86 32.81 11.12
C GLU A 341 26.24 32.17 11.09
N VAL A 342 26.44 31.27 12.05
CA VAL A 342 27.49 30.25 12.05
C VAL A 342 26.83 28.89 12.01
N ARG A 343 27.23 28.06 11.05
CA ARG A 343 26.78 26.67 10.94
C ARG A 343 27.89 25.74 11.39
N CYS A 344 27.58 24.88 12.35
CA CYS A 344 28.46 23.82 12.84
C CYS A 344 28.01 22.49 12.26
N ILE A 345 28.78 21.93 11.33
CA ILE A 345 28.47 20.72 10.58
C ILE A 345 29.39 19.60 11.06
N PHE A 346 28.82 18.61 11.74
CA PHE A 346 29.52 17.44 12.25
C PHE A 346 29.41 16.30 11.24
N TYR A 347 30.55 15.79 10.79
CA TYR A 347 30.70 14.56 10.03
C TYR A 347 31.20 13.47 10.98
N TYR A 348 30.47 12.36 11.08
CA TYR A 348 30.81 11.28 11.99
C TYR A 348 30.31 9.94 11.46
N THR A 349 30.88 8.86 11.97
CA THR A 349 30.38 7.51 11.73
C THR A 349 29.66 6.96 12.95
N GLN A 350 28.62 6.17 12.72
CA GLN A 350 27.90 5.45 13.75
C GLN A 350 27.76 3.98 13.37
N LYS A 351 28.07 3.10 14.32
CA LYS A 351 27.89 1.66 14.15
C LYS A 351 26.41 1.31 14.30
N GLU A 352 25.81 0.83 13.22
CA GLU A 352 24.41 0.39 13.20
C GLU A 352 24.31 -1.10 12.89
N GLU A 353 23.27 -1.73 13.44
CA GLU A 353 22.95 -3.12 13.16
C GLU A 353 21.87 -3.14 12.08
N ILE A 354 22.25 -3.57 10.88
CA ILE A 354 21.33 -3.71 9.75
C ILE A 354 20.98 -5.19 9.56
N THR A 355 19.72 -5.44 9.20
CA THR A 355 19.27 -6.79 8.84
C THR A 355 19.47 -6.97 7.34
N LYS A 356 20.39 -7.84 6.96
CA LYS A 356 20.64 -8.22 5.56
C LYS A 356 19.92 -9.51 5.24
N VAL A 357 19.23 -9.52 4.10
CA VAL A 357 18.57 -10.69 3.54
C VAL A 357 19.59 -11.45 2.69
N ILE A 358 19.95 -12.66 3.09
CA ILE A 358 20.91 -13.50 2.39
C ILE A 358 20.17 -14.72 1.82
N PRO A 359 20.29 -15.03 0.51
CA PRO A 359 19.79 -16.27 -0.05
C PRO A 359 20.40 -17.49 0.68
N GLU A 360 19.57 -18.46 1.04
CA GLU A 360 20.03 -19.78 1.54
C GLU A 360 20.63 -20.65 0.44
#